data_AF-A0A448WLD1-F1
#
_entry.id   AF-A0A448WLD1-F1
#
_cell.length_a   1.000
_cell.length_b   1.000
_cell.length_c   1.000
_cell.angle_alpha   90.00
_cell.angle_beta   90.00
_cell.angle_gamma   90.00
#
_symmetry.space_group_name_H-M   'P 1'
#
loop_
_entity.id
_entity.type
_entity.pdbx_description
1 polymer ?
#
loop_
_entity_poly.entity_id
_entity_poly.type
_entity_poly.pdbx_seq_one_letter_code
_entity_poly.pdbx_strand_id
1 'polypeptide(L)'
;MRLEGITVGYQEYSSPEYGTIKEVVVKRIMIGSIIDQQGLVHENDVIREVNGTPIASAEALQALLKKTTSGQVTMKIIPVFRQKQMPSQVRTI
;
A
#
# COMPACT_ATOMS: atom_id res chain seq x y z
N MET A 1 3.30 -9.26 6.61
CA MET A 1 4.76 -9.35 6.35
C MET A 1 5.45 -8.08 6.87
N ARG A 2 6.61 -8.18 7.54
CA ARG A 2 7.36 -7.04 8.13
C ARG A 2 8.53 -6.64 7.23
N LEU A 3 8.66 -5.35 6.93
CA LEU A 3 9.67 -4.75 6.05
C LEU A 3 10.15 -3.45 6.69
N GLU A 4 11.42 -3.28 7.08
CA GLU A 4 12.08 -1.99 7.43
C GLU A 4 11.20 -0.86 8.06
N GLY A 5 10.25 -1.17 8.95
CA GLY A 5 9.34 -0.19 9.53
C GLY A 5 7.85 -0.35 9.21
N ILE A 6 7.46 -1.14 8.22
CA ILE A 6 6.07 -1.35 7.79
C ILE A 6 5.68 -2.82 7.92
N THR A 7 4.41 -3.06 8.27
CA THR A 7 3.72 -4.32 7.98
C THR A 7 2.71 -4.12 6.84
N VAL A 8 2.80 -4.96 5.81
CA VAL A 8 1.81 -5.00 4.72
C VAL A 8 0.91 -6.22 4.83
N GLY A 9 -0.31 -6.07 4.31
CA GLY A 9 -1.30 -7.14 4.15
C GLY A 9 -2.14 -6.88 2.90
N TYR A 10 -3.07 -7.79 2.63
CA TYR A 10 -4.00 -7.64 1.52
C TYR A 10 -5.30 -6.99 1.96
N GLN A 11 -5.92 -6.26 1.03
CA GLN A 11 -7.32 -5.87 1.12
C GLN A 11 -8.00 -6.28 -0.17
N GLU A 12 -9.10 -7.02 -0.04
CA GLU A 12 -9.91 -7.47 -1.15
C GLU A 12 -11.26 -6.75 -1.09
N TYR A 13 -11.71 -6.21 -2.22
CA TYR A 13 -13.04 -5.64 -2.35
C TYR A 13 -13.67 -6.08 -3.66
N SER A 14 -14.99 -6.31 -3.60
CA SER A 14 -15.78 -6.68 -4.76
C SER A 14 -16.22 -5.41 -5.47
N SER A 15 -15.78 -5.25 -6.72
CA SER A 15 -16.29 -4.25 -7.64
C SER A 15 -17.29 -4.91 -8.60
N PRO A 16 -18.51 -4.35 -8.77
CA PRO A 16 -19.45 -4.83 -9.78
C PRO A 16 -18.90 -4.75 -11.22
N GLU A 17 -17.96 -3.84 -11.47
CA GLU A 17 -17.41 -3.56 -12.81
C GLU A 17 -16.10 -4.34 -13.07
N TYR A 18 -15.29 -4.56 -12.03
CA TYR A 18 -13.94 -5.13 -12.15
C TYR A 18 -13.76 -6.49 -11.45
N GLY A 19 -14.82 -7.01 -10.82
CA GLY A 19 -14.74 -8.23 -10.02
C GLY A 19 -13.98 -8.03 -8.70
N THR A 20 -13.34 -9.08 -8.19
CA THR A 20 -12.56 -9.01 -6.95
C THR A 20 -11.23 -8.32 -7.21
N ILE A 21 -11.04 -7.14 -6.63
CA ILE A 21 -9.77 -6.41 -6.65
C ILE A 21 -9.00 -6.72 -5.38
N LYS A 22 -7.70 -7.02 -5.53
CA LYS A 22 -6.78 -7.30 -4.44
C LYS A 22 -5.68 -6.26 -4.41
N GLU A 23 -5.50 -5.62 -3.26
CA GLU A 23 -4.53 -4.54 -3.06
C GLU A 23 -3.55 -4.86 -1.94
N VAL A 24 -2.30 -4.40 -2.11
CA VAL A 24 -1.29 -4.44 -1.05
C VAL A 24 -1.40 -3.17 -0.23
N VAL A 25 -1.76 -3.33 1.04
CA VAL A 25 -2.11 -2.23 1.93
C VAL A 25 -1.19 -2.22 3.15
N VAL A 26 -0.78 -1.01 3.57
CA VAL A 26 -0.06 -0.80 4.82
C VAL A 26 -0.99 -1.10 5.99
N LYS A 27 -0.64 -2.09 6.80
CA LYS A 27 -1.42 -2.50 7.99
C LYS A 27 -0.85 -1.95 9.28
N ARG A 28 0.44 -1.65 9.32
CA ARG A 28 1.08 -1.09 10.49
C ARG A 28 2.35 -0.34 10.11
N ILE A 29 2.64 0.72 10.84
CA ILE A 29 3.93 1.40 10.83
C ILE A 29 4.57 1.22 12.21
N MET A 30 5.87 0.97 12.22
CA MET A 30 6.66 0.80 13.43
C MET A 30 7.19 2.14 13.87
N ILE A 31 6.79 2.53 15.08
CA ILE A 31 7.23 3.75 15.73
C ILE A 31 8.76 3.76 15.80
N GLY A 32 9.37 4.90 15.45
CA GLY A 32 10.80 5.12 15.43
C GLY A 32 11.53 4.57 14.21
N SER A 33 10.85 3.90 13.26
CA SER A 33 11.44 3.52 11.98
C SER A 33 11.67 4.74 11.07
N ILE A 34 12.51 4.60 10.05
CA ILE A 34 12.76 5.68 9.07
C ILE A 34 11.44 6.13 8.41
N ILE A 35 10.56 5.18 8.13
CA ILE A 35 9.28 5.43 7.48
C ILE A 35 8.35 6.23 8.40
N ASP A 36 8.34 5.90 9.70
CA ASP A 36 7.60 6.63 10.72
C ASP A 36 8.12 8.08 10.85
N GLN A 37 9.44 8.24 10.95
CA GLN A 37 10.08 9.55 11.07
C GLN A 37 9.86 10.46 9.84
N GLN A 38 9.74 9.86 8.65
CA GLN A 38 9.44 10.61 7.42
C GLN A 38 7.99 11.08 7.33
N GLY A 39 7.04 10.38 7.97
CA GLY A 39 5.62 10.76 7.99
C GLY A 39 4.93 10.76 6.62
N LEU A 40 5.52 10.11 5.60
CA LEU A 40 4.98 10.12 4.22
C LEU A 40 3.98 8.99 3.96
N VAL A 41 4.13 7.88 4.67
CA VAL A 41 3.29 6.69 4.54
C VAL A 41 2.44 6.57 5.79
N HIS A 42 1.17 6.25 5.62
CA HIS A 42 0.22 6.05 6.71
C HIS A 42 -0.39 4.65 6.66
N GLU A 43 -0.97 4.22 7.78
CA GLU A 43 -1.80 3.02 7.79
C GLU A 43 -2.97 3.16 6.81
N ASN A 44 -3.26 2.07 6.10
CA ASN A 44 -4.24 1.94 5.03
C ASN A 44 -3.86 2.58 3.69
N ASP A 45 -2.65 3.11 3.53
CA ASP A 45 -2.16 3.47 2.20
C ASP A 45 -1.95 2.21 1.33
N VAL A 46 -2.28 2.34 0.05
CA VAL A 46 -2.14 1.25 -0.93
C VAL A 46 -0.82 1.41 -1.67
N ILE A 47 0.03 0.38 -1.66
CA ILE A 47 1.30 0.38 -2.38
C ILE A 47 1.05 -0.13 -3.80
N ARG A 48 1.38 0.69 -4.82
CA ARG A 48 1.21 0.35 -6.24
C ARG A 48 2.51 0.04 -6.96
N GLU A 49 3.60 0.68 -6.55
CA GLU A 49 4.89 0.57 -7.23
C GLU A 49 6.02 0.75 -6.21
N VAL A 50 7.11 0.01 -6.39
CA VAL A 50 8.35 0.19 -5.63
C VAL A 50 9.54 0.14 -6.58
N ASN A 51 10.41 1.15 -6.51
CA ASN A 51 11.61 1.28 -7.37
C ASN A 51 11.30 1.12 -8.87
N GLY A 52 10.22 1.75 -9.34
CA GLY A 52 9.79 1.64 -10.75
C GLY A 52 9.06 0.33 -11.10
N THR A 53 8.92 -0.61 -10.17
CA THR A 53 8.30 -1.92 -10.43
C THR A 53 6.90 -1.99 -9.83
N PRO A 54 5.86 -2.32 -10.63
CA PRO A 54 4.50 -2.51 -10.13
C PRO A 54 4.41 -3.62 -9.09
N ILE A 55 3.62 -3.39 -8.03
CA ILE A 55 3.40 -4.34 -6.95
C ILE A 55 2.01 -4.96 -7.09
N ALA A 56 1.98 -6.24 -7.48
CA ALA A 56 0.74 -7.05 -7.52
C ALA A 56 0.58 -7.93 -6.28
N SER A 57 1.67 -8.19 -5.53
CA SER A 57 1.65 -9.07 -4.37
C SER A 57 2.68 -8.65 -3.32
N ALA A 58 2.44 -9.06 -2.07
CA ALA A 58 3.34 -8.86 -0.95
C ALA A 58 4.69 -9.59 -1.16
N GLU A 59 4.69 -10.72 -1.84
CA GLU A 59 5.89 -11.50 -2.16
C GLU A 59 6.77 -10.74 -3.16
N ALA A 60 6.16 -10.15 -4.20
CA ALA A 60 6.86 -9.30 -5.16
C ALA A 60 7.51 -8.08 -4.46
N LEU A 61 6.76 -7.43 -3.56
CA LEU A 61 7.26 -6.34 -2.73
C LEU A 61 8.46 -6.78 -1.88
N GLN A 62 8.38 -7.96 -1.23
CA GLN A 62 9.48 -8.49 -0.43
C GLN A 62 10.73 -8.74 -1.26
N ALA A 63 10.56 -9.37 -2.42
CA ALA A 63 11.67 -9.73 -3.30
C ALA A 63 12.38 -8.47 -3.82
N LEU A 64 11.64 -7.42 -4.17
CA LEU A 64 12.20 -6.14 -4.59
C LEU A 64 12.98 -5.45 -3.48
N LEU A 65 12.41 -5.39 -2.28
CA LEU A 65 13.08 -4.76 -1.14
C LEU A 65 14.35 -5.51 -0.74
N LYS A 66 14.33 -6.85 -0.72
CA LYS A 66 15.52 -7.67 -0.47
C LYS A 66 16.63 -7.47 -1.51
N LYS A 67 16.27 -7.20 -2.77
CA LYS A 67 17.21 -6.91 -3.85
C LYS A 67 17.74 -5.48 -3.81
N THR A 68 17.10 -4.59 -3.06
CA THR A 68 17.48 -3.18 -2.99
C THR A 68 18.65 -3.03 -2.03
N THR A 69 19.85 -2.85 -2.57
CA THR A 69 21.10 -2.67 -1.82
C THR A 69 21.53 -1.20 -1.72
N SER A 70 20.89 -0.31 -2.49
CA SER A 70 21.25 1.10 -2.62
C SER A 70 20.87 1.99 -1.43
N GLY A 71 20.27 1.43 -0.37
CA GLY A 71 19.80 2.18 0.80
C GLY A 71 18.66 3.17 0.53
N GLN A 72 18.21 3.27 -0.73
CA GLN A 72 17.13 4.15 -1.15
C GLN A 72 16.01 3.33 -1.78
N VAL A 73 14.79 3.56 -1.30
CA VAL A 73 13.56 2.96 -1.83
C VAL A 73 12.62 4.08 -2.22
N THR A 74 12.10 4.04 -3.44
CA THR A 74 11.00 4.92 -3.89
C THR A 74 9.72 4.09 -4.00
N MET A 75 8.58 4.69 -3.65
CA MET A 75 7.29 4.02 -3.71
C MET A 75 6.23 4.95 -4.29
N LYS A 76 5.31 4.39 -5.08
CA LYS A 76 4.04 5.07 -5.39
C LYS A 76 2.95 4.49 -4.52
N ILE A 77 2.29 5.37 -3.79
CA ILE A 77 1.18 5.03 -2.92
C ILE A 77 -0.10 5.73 -3.37
N ILE A 78 -1.24 5.08 -3.17
CA ILE A 78 -2.53 5.75 -3.15
C ILE A 78 -2.85 6.06 -1.70
N PRO A 79 -2.98 7.34 -1.34
CA PRO A 79 -3.26 7.71 0.04
C PRO A 79 -4.69 7.35 0.44
N VAL A 80 -4.87 6.84 1.65
CA VAL A 80 -6.19 6.41 2.17
C VAL A 80 -7.26 7.51 2.09
N PHE A 81 -6.89 8.78 2.28
CA PHE A 81 -7.85 9.89 2.24
C PHE A 81 -8.42 10.17 0.85
N ARG A 82 -7.74 9.75 -0.24
CA ARG A 82 -8.33 9.79 -1.60
C ARG A 82 -9.30 8.65 -1.84
N GLN A 83 -9.10 7.49 -1.20
CA GLN A 83 -10.00 6.34 -1.35
C GLN A 83 -11.38 6.60 -0.73
N LYS A 84 -11.51 7.54 0.23
CA LYS A 84 -12.81 8.03 0.72
C LYS A 84 -13.67 8.75 -0.33
N GLN A 85 -13.14 9.01 -1.53
CA GLN A 85 -13.90 9.52 -2.67
C GLN A 85 -14.40 8.40 -3.60
N MET A 86 -14.56 7.17 -3.12
CA MET A 86 -15.52 6.27 -3.77
C MET A 86 -16.91 6.82 -3.47
N PRO A 87 -17.71 7.23 -4.48
CA PRO A 87 -19.00 7.84 -4.24
C PRO A 87 -19.85 6.82 -3.49
N SER A 88 -20.17 7.13 -2.23
CA SER A 88 -21.27 6.48 -1.53
C SER A 88 -22.48 6.62 -2.44
N GLN A 89 -22.93 5.50 -3.00
CA GLN A 89 -24.08 5.46 -3.89
C GLN A 89 -25.26 6.13 -3.16
N VAL A 90 -25.59 7.35 -3.54
CA VAL A 90 -26.75 8.07 -3.00
C VAL A 90 -27.96 7.30 -3.52
N ARG A 91 -28.50 6.40 -2.69
CA ARG A 91 -29.85 5.88 -2.92
C ARG A 91 -30.80 7.01 -2.60
N THR A 92 -31.16 7.78 -3.62
CA THR A 92 -32.33 8.65 -3.56
C THR A 92 -33.56 7.75 -3.44
N ILE A 93 -34.31 7.96 -2.35
CA ILE A 93 -35.65 7.41 -2.10
C ILE A 93 -36.69 8.08 -2.99
#